data_AF-A0A3M6U9W6-F1
#
_entry.id   AF-A0A3M6U9W6-F1
#
_cell.length_a   1.000
_cell.length_b   1.000
_cell.length_c   1.000
_cell.angle_alpha   90.00
_cell.angle_beta   90.00
_cell.angle_gamma   90.00
#
_symmetry.space_group_name_H-M   'P 1'
#
loop_
_entity.id
_entity.type
_entity.pdbx_description
1 polymer ?
#
loop_
_entity_poly.entity_id
_entity_poly.type
_entity_poly.pdbx_seq_one_letter_code
_entity_poly.pdbx_strand_id
1 'polypeptide(L)'
;MVPNFAFKQNLHVQVDLRGDMDLLSNVRIIADFLNKPLPDDLTNLIAEQCTFKGMMKNVQSYLLRGKEDGPKLLQKGVVGNWKEHFTPELNERFEKEVMAKLKGSGLELDFEL
;
A
#
# COMPACT_ATOMS: atom_id res chain seq x y z
N MET A 1 -24.23 7.10 9.51
CA MET A 1 -24.38 5.64 9.55
C MET A 1 -23.41 5.10 8.51
N VAL A 2 -22.28 4.52 8.95
CA VAL A 2 -21.26 3.99 8.03
C VAL A 2 -21.71 2.59 7.62
N PRO A 3 -21.86 2.26 6.32
CA PRO A 3 -22.27 0.93 5.91
C PRO A 3 -21.21 -0.10 6.30
N ASN A 4 -21.71 -1.23 6.77
CA ASN A 4 -21.00 -2.39 7.28
C ASN A 4 -20.23 -3.12 6.16
N PHE A 5 -18.91 -3.21 6.25
CA PHE A 5 -18.08 -4.00 5.34
C PHE A 5 -18.21 -5.49 5.70
N ALA A 6 -19.09 -6.20 5.00
CA ALA A 6 -19.22 -7.64 5.07
C ALA A 6 -18.69 -8.29 3.79
N PHE A 7 -17.40 -8.59 3.74
CA PHE A 7 -16.85 -9.55 2.78
C PHE A 7 -15.86 -10.49 3.46
N LYS A 8 -16.38 -11.63 3.91
CA LYS A 8 -15.62 -12.87 4.05
C LYS A 8 -16.24 -13.86 3.08
N GLN A 9 -15.50 -14.26 2.05
CA GLN A 9 -15.24 -15.67 1.74
C GLN A 9 -14.41 -15.80 0.45
N ASN A 10 -13.19 -16.34 0.64
CA ASN A 10 -12.49 -17.28 -0.22
C ASN A 10 -12.32 -16.93 -1.72
N LEU A 11 -11.23 -16.21 -2.05
CA LEU A 11 -10.21 -16.66 -2.99
C LEU A 11 -8.95 -15.76 -2.85
N HIS A 12 -7.78 -16.36 -2.65
CA HIS A 12 -6.55 -15.64 -2.30
C HIS A 12 -5.88 -15.04 -3.56
N VAL A 13 -6.28 -13.84 -3.97
CA VAL A 13 -5.50 -12.98 -4.88
C VAL A 13 -5.56 -11.55 -4.36
N GLN A 14 -4.68 -11.22 -3.42
CA GLN A 14 -4.58 -9.89 -2.83
C GLN A 14 -3.64 -9.03 -3.67
N VAL A 15 -4.15 -7.95 -4.28
CA VAL A 15 -3.29 -6.86 -4.76
C VAL A 15 -2.84 -6.10 -3.52
N ASP A 16 -1.63 -6.43 -3.10
CA ASP A 16 -1.04 -5.99 -1.85
C ASP A 16 -0.72 -4.49 -1.87
N LEU A 17 -1.67 -3.68 -1.39
CA LEU A 17 -1.42 -2.30 -0.92
C LEU A 17 -1.18 -2.26 0.60
N ARG A 18 -0.84 -3.41 1.21
CA ARG A 18 -0.61 -3.56 2.65
C ARG A 18 0.83 -3.20 3.00
N GLY A 19 1.22 -1.95 2.74
CA GLY A 19 2.55 -1.43 3.05
C GLY A 19 3.03 -1.65 4.50
N ASP A 20 2.09 -1.95 5.42
CA ASP A 20 2.38 -2.26 6.83
C ASP A 20 2.12 -3.72 7.25
N MET A 21 1.43 -4.56 6.46
CA MET A 21 1.24 -5.97 6.82
C MET A 21 2.33 -6.83 6.17
N ASP A 22 3.33 -7.14 7.00
CA ASP A 22 4.38 -8.13 6.78
C ASP A 22 5.32 -7.86 5.59
N LEU A 23 6.09 -6.77 5.71
CA LEU A 23 7.21 -6.47 4.81
C LEU A 23 8.20 -7.64 4.67
N LEU A 24 8.41 -8.44 5.72
CA LEU A 24 9.32 -9.58 5.69
C LEU A 24 8.81 -10.66 4.72
N SER A 25 7.53 -11.02 4.82
CA SER A 25 6.89 -11.95 3.90
C SER A 25 6.95 -11.44 2.46
N ASN A 26 6.68 -10.15 2.23
CA ASN A 26 6.74 -9.57 0.90
C ASN A 26 8.16 -9.59 0.30
N VAL A 27 9.20 -9.31 1.08
CA VAL A 27 10.58 -9.45 0.64
C VAL A 27 10.89 -10.89 0.25
N ARG A 28 10.41 -11.89 1.01
CA ARG A 28 10.58 -13.32 0.70
C ARG A 28 9.84 -13.71 -0.59
N ILE A 29 8.60 -13.28 -0.76
CA ILE A 29 7.81 -13.54 -1.99
C ILE A 29 8.54 -12.99 -3.23
N ILE A 30 9.08 -11.77 -3.15
CA ILE A 30 9.83 -11.17 -4.26
C ILE A 30 11.14 -11.91 -4.50
N ALA A 31 11.86 -12.28 -3.44
CA ALA A 31 13.10 -13.05 -3.52
C ALA A 31 12.87 -14.41 -4.23
N ASP A 32 11.80 -15.12 -3.85
CA ASP A 32 11.41 -16.39 -4.44
C ASP A 32 11.00 -16.23 -5.91
N PHE A 33 10.21 -15.20 -6.24
CA PHE A 33 9.85 -14.88 -7.63
C PHE A 33 11.07 -14.63 -8.53
N LEU A 34 12.09 -13.98 -7.98
CA LEU A 34 13.35 -13.71 -8.68
C LEU A 34 14.33 -14.90 -8.68
N ASN A 35 13.97 -16.02 -8.04
CA ASN A 35 14.85 -17.17 -7.79
C ASN A 35 16.16 -16.77 -7.08
N LYS A 36 16.08 -15.85 -6.12
CA LYS A 36 17.20 -15.35 -5.32
C LYS A 36 16.91 -15.50 -3.83
N PRO A 37 17.03 -16.70 -3.25
CA PRO A 37 16.80 -16.89 -1.83
C PRO A 37 17.77 -16.01 -1.02
N LEU A 38 17.24 -15.35 0.02
CA LEU A 38 17.99 -14.44 0.87
C LEU A 38 18.15 -15.04 2.27
N PRO A 39 19.32 -14.86 2.92
CA PRO A 39 19.46 -15.12 4.35
C PRO A 39 18.47 -14.28 5.17
N ASP A 40 18.04 -14.79 6.32
CA ASP A 40 17.08 -14.09 7.18
C ASP A 40 17.59 -12.71 7.61
N ASP A 41 18.86 -12.57 7.95
CA ASP A 41 19.47 -11.29 8.34
C ASP A 41 19.35 -10.23 7.23
N LEU A 42 19.58 -10.65 5.97
CA LEU A 42 19.47 -9.76 4.82
C LEU A 42 18.01 -9.42 4.50
N THR A 43 17.11 -10.39 4.66
CA THR A 43 15.67 -10.19 4.50
C THR A 43 15.14 -9.18 5.51
N ASN A 44 15.54 -9.32 6.78
CA ASN A 44 15.20 -8.39 7.86
C ASN A 44 15.75 -6.98 7.60
N LEU A 45 17.00 -6.88 7.14
CA LEU A 45 17.62 -5.60 6.81
C LEU A 45 16.86 -4.87 5.69
N ILE A 46 16.51 -5.58 4.62
CA ILE A 46 15.74 -5.02 3.51
C ILE A 46 14.36 -4.58 4.01
N ALA A 47 13.66 -5.43 4.76
CA ALA A 47 12.35 -5.10 5.32
C ALA A 47 12.42 -3.83 6.19
N GLU A 48 13.42 -3.69 7.06
CA GLU A 48 13.62 -2.48 7.87
C GLU A 48 13.84 -1.23 7.00
N GLN A 49 14.70 -1.33 5.98
CA GLN A 49 15.00 -0.22 5.06
C GLN A 49 13.78 0.19 4.22
N CYS A 50 12.92 -0.77 3.88
CA CYS A 50 11.68 -0.55 3.15
C CYS A 50 10.53 -0.02 4.01
N THR A 51 10.67 0.04 5.34
CA THR A 51 9.69 0.75 6.17
C THR A 51 9.63 2.23 5.80
N PHE A 52 8.48 2.88 6.02
CA PHE A 52 8.35 4.32 5.80
C PHE A 52 9.42 5.11 6.57
N LYS A 53 9.68 4.75 7.84
CA LYS A 53 10.74 5.34 8.66
C LYS A 53 12.14 5.10 8.07
N GLY A 54 12.39 3.89 7.55
CA GLY A 54 13.64 3.53 6.87
C GLY A 54 13.88 4.39 5.64
N MET A 55 12.89 4.52 4.76
CA MET A 55 12.94 5.35 3.56
C MET A 55 13.16 6.83 3.88
N MET A 56 12.51 7.35 4.93
CA MET A 56 12.63 8.75 5.38
C MET A 56 14.05 9.15 5.79
N LYS A 57 14.92 8.20 6.19
CA LYS A 57 16.34 8.48 6.47
C LYS A 57 17.08 9.00 5.23
N ASN A 58 16.62 8.63 4.04
CA ASN A 58 17.21 9.01 2.75
C ASN A 58 16.27 9.89 1.92
N VAL A 59 15.53 10.82 2.55
CA VAL A 59 14.51 11.66 1.89
C VAL A 59 15.00 12.39 0.63
N GLN A 60 16.29 12.73 0.57
CA GLN A 60 16.90 13.41 -0.58
C GLN A 60 16.82 12.59 -1.88
N SER A 61 16.84 11.25 -1.77
CA SER A 61 16.64 10.35 -2.91
C SER A 61 15.20 10.35 -3.44
N TYR A 62 14.26 10.93 -2.68
CA TYR A 62 12.83 10.99 -2.98
C TYR A 62 12.35 12.42 -3.24
N LEU A 63 13.24 13.30 -3.69
CA LEU A 63 12.87 14.60 -4.22
C LEU A 63 12.56 14.49 -5.72
N LEU A 64 11.57 15.26 -6.18
CA LEU A 64 11.31 15.42 -7.60
C LEU A 64 12.54 16.08 -8.26
N ARG A 65 13.19 15.34 -9.17
CA ARG A 65 14.38 15.79 -9.88
C ARG A 65 14.14 17.18 -10.50
N GLY A 66 15.01 18.14 -10.18
CA GLY A 66 14.92 19.52 -10.69
C GLY A 66 14.11 20.49 -9.83
N LYS A 67 13.64 20.08 -8.64
CA LYS A 67 13.05 20.97 -7.64
C LYS A 67 13.62 20.69 -6.27
N GLU A 68 14.72 21.38 -5.91
CA GLU A 68 15.29 21.28 -4.56
C GLU A 68 14.33 21.80 -3.47
N ASP A 69 13.42 22.71 -3.85
CA ASP A 69 12.29 23.18 -3.03
C ASP A 69 10.94 22.51 -3.41
N GLY A 70 10.99 21.38 -4.12
CA GLY A 70 9.80 20.67 -4.59
C GLY A 70 9.04 19.93 -3.48
N PRO A 71 7.77 19.56 -3.72
CA PRO A 71 7.03 18.75 -2.77
C PRO A 71 7.74 17.40 -2.57
N LYS A 72 7.91 17.01 -1.30
CA LYS A 72 8.47 15.70 -0.94
C LYS A 72 7.57 14.59 -1.51
N LEU A 73 8.16 13.58 -2.16
CA LEU A 73 7.40 12.42 -2.65
C LEU A 73 6.88 11.56 -1.48
N LEU A 74 7.65 11.48 -0.40
CA LEU A 74 7.24 10.80 0.83
C LEU A 74 6.33 11.73 1.66
N GLN A 75 5.04 11.41 1.70
CA GLN A 75 4.03 12.16 2.47
C GLN A 75 3.75 11.52 3.85
N LYS A 76 2.54 11.00 4.09
CA LYS A 76 2.18 10.36 5.38
C LYS A 76 2.49 8.87 5.43
N GLY A 77 2.42 8.17 4.29
CA GLY A 77 2.71 6.73 4.23
C GLY A 77 1.74 5.85 5.02
N VAL A 78 0.45 6.23 5.09
CA VAL A 78 -0.57 5.49 5.84
C VAL A 78 -1.78 5.16 4.96
N VAL A 79 -2.34 3.98 5.16
CA VAL A 79 -3.61 3.56 4.56
C VAL A 79 -4.77 4.32 5.24
N GLY A 80 -5.84 4.62 4.49
CA GLY A 80 -7.03 5.28 5.04
C GLY A 80 -6.99 6.80 5.11
N ASN A 81 -5.87 7.45 4.77
CA ASN A 81 -5.76 8.92 4.78
C ASN A 81 -6.78 9.62 3.85
N TRP A 82 -7.35 8.91 2.88
CA TRP A 82 -8.39 9.42 1.98
C TRP A 82 -9.61 9.98 2.73
N LYS A 83 -9.93 9.45 3.92
CA LYS A 83 -11.05 9.91 4.78
C LYS A 83 -10.94 11.37 5.20
N GLU A 84 -9.72 11.92 5.27
CA GLU A 84 -9.51 13.33 5.59
C GLU A 84 -9.82 14.27 4.41
N HIS A 85 -9.85 13.74 3.18
CA HIS A 85 -9.97 14.54 1.95
C HIS A 85 -11.32 14.37 1.25
N PHE A 86 -12.02 13.27 1.48
CA PHE A 86 -13.27 12.95 0.79
C PHE A 86 -14.48 13.50 1.55
N THR A 87 -15.31 14.27 0.85
CA THR A 87 -16.64 14.60 1.36
C THR A 87 -17.55 13.36 1.30
N PRO A 88 -18.65 13.31 2.07
CA PRO A 88 -19.60 12.20 2.01
C PRO A 88 -20.12 11.91 0.59
N GLU A 89 -20.38 12.95 -0.19
CA GLU A 89 -20.88 12.84 -1.57
C GLU A 89 -19.82 12.27 -2.51
N LEU A 90 -18.55 12.66 -2.33
CA LEU A 90 -17.43 12.12 -3.10
C LEU A 90 -17.20 10.64 -2.75
N ASN A 91 -17.33 10.28 -1.49
CA ASN A 91 -17.19 8.89 -1.05
C ASN A 91 -18.27 8.00 -1.68
N GLU A 92 -19.53 8.41 -1.63
CA GLU A 92 -20.64 7.65 -2.23
C GLU A 92 -20.45 7.48 -3.75
N ARG A 93 -20.03 8.55 -4.44
CA ARG A 93 -19.75 8.49 -5.86
C ARG A 93 -18.58 7.57 -6.19
N PHE A 94 -17.49 7.65 -5.43
CA PHE A 94 -16.31 6.81 -5.60
C PHE A 94 -16.67 5.34 -5.43
N GLU A 95 -17.36 4.98 -4.35
CA GLU A 95 -17.79 3.63 -4.08
C GLU A 95 -18.63 3.07 -5.24
N LYS A 96 -19.62 3.83 -5.71
CA LYS A 96 -20.47 3.43 -6.84
C LYS A 96 -19.66 3.19 -8.12
N GLU A 97 -18.78 4.11 -8.50
CA GLU A 97 -18.05 4.03 -9.77
C GLU A 97 -16.93 2.98 -9.73
N VAL A 98 -16.19 2.90 -8.63
CA VAL A 98 -15.06 1.97 -8.49
C VAL A 98 -15.55 0.54 -8.32
N MET A 99 -16.54 0.30 -7.47
CA MET A 99 -17.08 -1.05 -7.29
C MET A 99 -17.73 -1.58 -8.56
N ALA A 100 -18.40 -0.73 -9.34
CA ALA A 100 -18.95 -1.12 -10.64
C ALA A 100 -17.85 -1.58 -11.63
N LYS A 101 -16.67 -0.94 -11.59
CA LYS A 101 -15.53 -1.30 -12.45
C LYS A 101 -14.77 -2.53 -11.95
N LEU A 102 -14.70 -2.74 -10.64
CA LEU A 102 -14.02 -3.90 -10.04
C LEU A 102 -14.86 -5.17 -10.12
N LYS A 103 -16.19 -5.06 -10.24
CA LYS A 103 -17.10 -6.20 -10.33
C LYS A 103 -16.70 -7.15 -11.46
N GLY A 104 -16.42 -8.39 -11.11
CA GLY A 104 -16.04 -9.46 -12.05
C GLY A 104 -14.56 -9.47 -12.45
N SER A 105 -13.73 -8.56 -11.93
CA SER A 105 -12.28 -8.56 -12.15
C SER A 105 -11.52 -9.61 -11.33
N GLY A 106 -12.12 -10.08 -10.22
CA GLY A 106 -11.44 -10.91 -9.23
C GLY A 106 -10.47 -10.14 -8.33
N LEU A 107 -10.41 -8.80 -8.44
CA LEU A 107 -9.60 -7.95 -7.57
C LEU A 107 -10.36 -7.60 -6.29
N GLU A 108 -9.71 -7.79 -5.16
CA GLU A 108 -10.14 -7.34 -3.84
C GLU A 108 -9.18 -6.25 -3.34
N LEU A 109 -9.73 -5.14 -2.84
CA LEU A 109 -8.97 -4.00 -2.35
C LEU A 109 -9.36 -3.67 -0.92
N ASP A 110 -8.36 -3.48 -0.06
CA ASP A 110 -8.53 -3.00 1.29
C ASP A 110 -8.28 -1.48 1.32
N PHE A 111 -9.31 -0.71 1.70
CA PHE A 111 -9.21 0.76 1.81
C PHE A 111 -8.80 1.23 3.21
N GLU A 112 -8.66 0.30 4.13
CA GLU A 112 -8.39 0.46 5.56
C GLU A 112 -7.50 -0.70 6.04
N LEU A 113 -6.71 -0.46 7.11
CA LEU A 113 -5.92 -1.48 7.81
C LEU A 113 -6.68 -1.98 9.04
#